data_AF-A0A6G2D9Y6-F1
#
_entry.id   AF-A0A6G2D9Y6-F1
#
_cell.length_a   1.000
_cell.length_b   1.000
_cell.length_c   1.000
_cell.angle_alpha   90.00
_cell.angle_beta   90.00
_cell.angle_gamma   90.00
#
_symmetry.space_group_name_H-M   'P 1'
#
loop_
_entity.id
_entity.type
_entity.pdbx_description
1 polymer ?
#
loop_
_entity_poly.entity_id
_entity_poly.type
_entity_poly.pdbx_seq_one_letter_code
_entity_poly.pdbx_strand_id
1 'polypeptide(L)'
;MSNSFEILMNQLGMPAEMRQAPALAQANIERVVVHKISKVWEFHFVFSNILPIEIFLELKKGLSEEFSKTGNKAVFEIKARSQEFSNQLLQSYYREAFSEGPCASQGFKSLYQNLQVRAEGNQLFIEGSEAIDKEHFKKNHLPNLAKQLEKFGFPTFNCQVEKNDVLTQEQEEAFHAENEQIVQAANEEALRAMEQLEQMAPPPAEEKPAFDFQAKKAAAKPKLDKAEITPMIEVTTEENRLVFEGVV
;
A
#
# COMPACT_ATOMS: atom_id res chain seq x y z
N MET A 1 -43.45 -13.99 -12.77
CA MET A 1 -42.54 -15.12 -13.07
C MET A 1 -41.21 -14.74 -12.48
N SER A 2 -40.74 -15.45 -11.45
CA SER A 2 -39.47 -15.13 -10.81
C SER A 2 -38.31 -15.37 -11.78
N ASN A 3 -37.50 -14.35 -11.96
CA ASN A 3 -36.31 -14.42 -12.81
C ASN A 3 -35.31 -15.40 -12.15
N SER A 4 -34.63 -16.25 -12.93
CA SER A 4 -33.61 -17.18 -12.41
C SER A 4 -32.54 -16.48 -11.57
N PHE A 5 -32.24 -15.22 -11.90
CA PHE A 5 -31.36 -14.38 -11.10
C PHE A 5 -31.90 -14.12 -9.69
N GLU A 6 -33.18 -13.80 -9.52
CA GLU A 6 -33.80 -13.57 -8.21
C GLU A 6 -33.77 -14.83 -7.34
N ILE A 7 -33.99 -15.99 -7.95
CA ILE A 7 -33.90 -17.29 -7.25
C ILE A 7 -32.48 -17.49 -6.73
N LEU A 8 -31.47 -17.22 -7.55
CA LEU A 8 -30.07 -17.29 -7.11
C LEU A 8 -29.81 -16.31 -5.97
N MET A 9 -30.22 -15.03 -6.07
CA MET A 9 -29.99 -14.05 -5.00
C MET A 9 -30.62 -14.45 -3.68
N ASN A 10 -31.79 -15.10 -3.71
CA ASN A 10 -32.43 -15.66 -2.52
C ASN A 10 -31.61 -16.81 -1.92
N GLN A 11 -31.06 -17.69 -2.76
CA GLN A 11 -30.20 -18.81 -2.33
C GLN A 11 -28.89 -18.31 -1.72
N LEU A 12 -28.31 -17.24 -2.27
CA LEU A 12 -27.09 -16.62 -1.74
C LEU A 12 -27.30 -15.88 -0.42
N GLY A 13 -28.55 -15.74 0.05
CA GLY A 13 -28.85 -15.00 1.27
C GLY A 13 -28.63 -13.50 1.15
N MET A 14 -28.67 -12.94 -0.06
CA MET A 14 -28.38 -11.51 -0.28
C MET A 14 -29.39 -10.61 0.49
N PRO A 15 -28.92 -9.55 1.18
CA PRO A 15 -29.80 -8.65 1.94
C PRO A 15 -30.95 -8.10 1.11
N ALA A 16 -32.13 -7.99 1.72
CA ALA A 16 -33.34 -7.54 1.02
C ALA A 16 -33.20 -6.13 0.42
N GLU A 17 -32.49 -5.24 1.13
CA GLU A 17 -32.20 -3.87 0.68
C GLU A 17 -31.36 -3.86 -0.59
N MET A 18 -30.30 -4.69 -0.64
CA MET A 18 -29.43 -4.81 -1.81
C MET A 18 -30.14 -5.46 -3.01
N ARG A 19 -31.01 -6.44 -2.77
CA ARG A 19 -31.81 -7.07 -3.83
C ARG A 19 -32.77 -6.10 -4.52
N GLN A 20 -33.22 -5.06 -3.82
CA GLN A 20 -34.07 -4.00 -4.37
C GLN A 20 -33.27 -2.87 -5.01
N ALA A 21 -31.93 -2.93 -4.98
CA ALA A 21 -31.09 -1.90 -5.57
C ALA A 21 -31.37 -1.77 -7.08
N PRO A 22 -31.45 -0.54 -7.62
CA PRO A 22 -31.68 -0.30 -9.04
C PRO A 22 -30.66 -1.01 -9.95
N ALA A 23 -29.43 -1.21 -9.46
CA ALA A 23 -28.37 -1.93 -10.17
C ALA A 23 -28.71 -3.40 -10.48
N LEU A 24 -29.59 -4.03 -9.68
CA LEU A 24 -30.02 -5.41 -9.85
C LEU A 24 -31.37 -5.56 -10.56
N ALA A 25 -32.11 -4.46 -10.80
CA ALA A 25 -33.47 -4.51 -11.32
C ALA A 25 -33.60 -5.18 -12.71
N GLN A 26 -32.55 -5.07 -13.54
CA GLN A 26 -32.49 -5.72 -14.86
C GLN A 26 -31.37 -6.77 -14.93
N ALA A 27 -30.96 -7.30 -13.78
CA ALA A 27 -29.96 -8.35 -13.73
C ALA A 27 -30.48 -9.65 -14.36
N ASN A 28 -29.61 -10.32 -15.10
CA ASN A 28 -29.93 -11.60 -15.71
C ASN A 28 -28.73 -12.55 -15.68
N ILE A 29 -29.01 -13.85 -15.69
CA ILE A 29 -28.01 -14.89 -15.90
C ILE A 29 -28.04 -15.23 -17.39
N GLU A 30 -26.99 -14.89 -18.13
CA GLU A 30 -26.88 -15.21 -19.56
C GLU A 30 -26.71 -16.72 -19.76
N ARG A 31 -25.82 -17.33 -18.98
CA ARG A 31 -25.60 -18.78 -18.97
C ARG A 31 -24.86 -19.21 -17.70
N VAL A 32 -24.94 -20.50 -17.41
CA VAL A 32 -24.18 -21.17 -16.35
C VAL A 32 -23.46 -22.37 -16.95
N VAL A 33 -22.14 -22.44 -16.77
CA VAL A 33 -21.30 -23.55 -17.26
C VAL A 33 -20.84 -24.38 -16.06
N VAL A 34 -21.11 -25.68 -16.09
CA VAL A 34 -20.80 -26.60 -14.99
C VAL A 34 -19.65 -27.52 -15.39
N HIS A 35 -18.48 -27.30 -14.80
CA HIS A 35 -17.29 -28.10 -15.01
C HIS A 35 -17.27 -29.25 -14.00
N LYS A 36 -17.88 -30.39 -14.37
CA LYS A 36 -18.07 -31.54 -13.47
C LYS A 36 -16.78 -32.12 -12.89
N ILE A 37 -15.69 -32.11 -13.67
CA ILE A 37 -14.40 -32.70 -13.27
C ILE A 37 -13.68 -31.80 -12.26
N SER A 38 -13.58 -30.50 -12.55
CA SER A 38 -12.93 -29.53 -11.66
C SER A 38 -13.83 -29.02 -10.54
N LYS A 39 -15.11 -29.43 -10.51
CA LYS A 39 -16.13 -28.96 -9.56
C LYS A 39 -16.30 -27.44 -9.58
N VAL A 40 -16.15 -26.83 -10.75
CA VAL A 40 -16.27 -25.37 -10.93
C VAL A 40 -17.60 -25.05 -11.60
N TRP A 41 -18.33 -24.09 -11.03
CA TRP A 41 -19.50 -23.47 -11.63
C TRP A 41 -19.13 -22.08 -12.11
N GLU A 42 -19.32 -21.82 -13.39
CA GLU A 42 -18.99 -20.56 -14.04
C GLU A 42 -20.27 -19.84 -14.45
N PHE A 43 -20.52 -18.70 -13.82
CA PHE A 43 -21.70 -17.88 -14.07
C PHE A 43 -21.36 -16.72 -14.99
N HIS A 44 -22.21 -16.48 -15.99
CA HIS A 44 -22.12 -15.26 -16.80
C HIS A 44 -23.33 -14.39 -16.50
N PHE A 45 -23.11 -13.28 -15.82
CA PHE A 45 -24.14 -12.32 -15.44
C PHE A 45 -24.19 -11.15 -16.41
N VAL A 46 -25.39 -10.60 -16.58
CA VAL A 46 -25.62 -9.38 -17.36
C VAL A 46 -26.34 -8.37 -16.49
N PHE A 47 -25.78 -7.16 -16.38
CA PHE A 47 -26.37 -6.03 -15.66
C PHE A 47 -26.54 -4.82 -16.58
N SER A 48 -27.39 -3.87 -16.19
CA SER A 48 -27.57 -2.63 -16.96
C SER A 48 -26.33 -1.75 -16.92
N ASN A 49 -25.72 -1.57 -15.74
CA ASN A 49 -24.54 -0.74 -15.53
C ASN A 49 -23.47 -1.56 -14.82
N ILE A 50 -22.26 -1.01 -14.74
CA ILE A 50 -21.22 -1.54 -13.83
C ILE A 50 -21.80 -1.56 -12.41
N LEU A 51 -21.65 -2.70 -11.73
CA LEU A 51 -22.21 -2.86 -10.39
C LEU A 51 -21.52 -1.91 -9.39
N PRO A 52 -22.24 -1.41 -8.38
CA PRO A 52 -21.61 -0.86 -7.19
C PRO A 52 -20.73 -1.92 -6.52
N ILE A 53 -19.56 -1.52 -6.02
CA ILE A 53 -18.58 -2.44 -5.45
C ILE A 53 -19.14 -3.26 -4.28
N GLU A 54 -20.00 -2.66 -3.45
CA GLU A 54 -20.64 -3.34 -2.31
C GLU A 54 -21.50 -4.52 -2.77
N ILE A 55 -22.29 -4.33 -3.82
CA ILE A 55 -23.14 -5.38 -4.40
C ILE A 55 -22.29 -6.49 -5.01
N PHE A 56 -21.19 -6.12 -5.68
CA PHE A 56 -20.27 -7.08 -6.25
C PHE A 56 -19.58 -7.94 -5.17
N LEU A 57 -19.11 -7.32 -4.08
CA LEU A 57 -18.46 -8.05 -2.99
C LEU A 57 -19.44 -9.01 -2.30
N GLU A 58 -20.68 -8.58 -2.07
CA GLU A 58 -21.70 -9.44 -1.47
C GLU A 58 -22.08 -10.60 -2.40
N LEU A 59 -22.22 -10.34 -3.70
CA LEU A 59 -22.44 -11.38 -4.71
C LEU A 59 -21.28 -12.40 -4.73
N LYS A 60 -20.04 -11.92 -4.73
CA LYS A 60 -18.83 -12.76 -4.71
C LYS A 60 -18.79 -13.62 -3.46
N LYS A 61 -19.02 -13.02 -2.29
CA LYS A 61 -19.05 -13.70 -1.00
C LYS A 61 -20.14 -14.77 -0.97
N GLY A 62 -21.38 -14.41 -1.29
CA GLY A 62 -22.51 -15.36 -1.28
C GLY A 62 -22.27 -16.55 -2.22
N LEU A 63 -21.77 -16.30 -3.44
CA LEU A 63 -21.41 -17.37 -4.38
C LEU A 63 -20.31 -18.28 -3.82
N SER A 64 -19.27 -17.71 -3.22
CA SER A 64 -18.19 -18.49 -2.62
C SER A 64 -18.71 -19.34 -1.45
N GLU A 65 -19.47 -18.74 -0.54
CA GLU A 65 -20.01 -19.40 0.65
C GLU A 65 -20.98 -20.54 0.29
N GLU A 66 -22.00 -20.27 -0.55
CA GLU A 66 -23.00 -21.28 -0.90
C GLU A 66 -22.41 -22.48 -1.66
N PHE A 67 -21.53 -22.23 -2.64
CA PHE A 67 -20.97 -23.32 -3.44
C PHE A 67 -19.90 -24.11 -2.66
N SER A 68 -19.17 -23.47 -1.75
CA SER A 68 -18.19 -24.14 -0.89
C SER A 68 -18.82 -25.21 0.00
N LYS A 69 -20.07 -25.03 0.45
CA LYS A 69 -20.81 -26.02 1.26
C LYS A 69 -20.93 -27.38 0.57
N THR A 70 -20.92 -27.39 -0.76
CA THR A 70 -21.02 -28.60 -1.59
C THR A 70 -19.66 -29.06 -2.14
N GLY A 71 -18.57 -28.41 -1.73
CA GLY A 71 -17.22 -28.65 -2.25
C GLY A 71 -17.04 -28.20 -3.70
N ASN A 72 -17.92 -27.33 -4.19
CA ASN A 72 -17.82 -26.71 -5.51
C ASN A 72 -17.20 -25.31 -5.40
N LYS A 73 -16.55 -24.85 -6.46
CA LYS A 73 -16.06 -23.47 -6.58
C LYS A 73 -16.94 -22.70 -7.55
N ALA A 74 -17.44 -21.54 -7.12
CA ALA A 74 -18.11 -20.61 -8.01
C ALA A 74 -17.09 -19.59 -8.56
N VAL A 75 -17.13 -19.39 -9.87
CA VAL A 75 -16.46 -18.27 -10.56
C VAL A 75 -17.50 -17.58 -11.41
N PHE A 76 -17.31 -16.29 -11.69
CA PHE A 76 -18.27 -15.57 -12.50
C PHE A 76 -17.61 -14.47 -13.33
N GLU A 77 -18.28 -14.14 -14.42
CA GLU A 77 -17.97 -13.02 -15.29
C GLU A 77 -19.21 -12.16 -15.45
N ILE A 78 -19.00 -10.86 -15.57
CA ILE A 78 -20.04 -9.84 -15.65
C ILE A 78 -19.95 -9.16 -17.00
N LYS A 79 -21.10 -8.92 -17.63
CA LYS A 79 -21.27 -8.01 -18.76
C LYS A 79 -22.19 -6.87 -18.36
N ALA A 80 -21.70 -5.64 -18.46
CA ALA A 80 -22.54 -4.45 -18.30
C ALA A 80 -23.00 -3.94 -19.66
N ARG A 81 -24.28 -3.59 -19.79
CA ARG A 81 -24.85 -3.02 -21.03
C ARG A 81 -24.39 -1.58 -21.25
N SER A 82 -24.39 -0.79 -20.19
CA SER A 82 -23.81 0.55 -20.13
C SER A 82 -22.40 0.47 -19.57
N GLN A 83 -21.49 1.21 -20.21
CA GLN A 83 -20.09 1.34 -19.83
C GLN A 83 -19.82 2.69 -19.13
N GLU A 84 -20.85 3.28 -18.55
CA GLU A 84 -20.74 4.48 -17.72
C GLU A 84 -20.36 4.09 -16.28
N PHE A 85 -19.26 4.66 -15.79
CA PHE A 85 -18.77 4.46 -14.44
C PHE A 85 -17.99 5.70 -13.96
N SER A 86 -17.86 5.86 -12.64
CA SER A 86 -17.01 6.91 -12.05
C SER A 86 -15.60 6.39 -11.80
N ASN A 87 -14.60 7.30 -11.79
CA ASN A 87 -13.23 6.94 -11.42
C ASN A 87 -13.14 6.37 -10.00
N GLN A 88 -14.00 6.82 -9.07
CA GLN A 88 -14.06 6.26 -7.73
C GLN A 88 -14.49 4.78 -7.74
N LEU A 89 -15.48 4.42 -8.56
CA LEU A 89 -15.92 3.04 -8.70
C LEU A 89 -14.79 2.19 -9.30
N LEU A 90 -14.16 2.68 -10.36
CA LEU A 90 -13.00 2.04 -10.98
C LEU A 90 -11.88 1.79 -9.96
N GLN A 91 -11.56 2.78 -9.11
CA GLN A 91 -10.53 2.66 -8.08
C GLN A 91 -10.86 1.54 -7.06
N SER A 92 -12.14 1.41 -6.67
CA SER A 92 -12.58 0.34 -5.78
C SER A 92 -12.42 -1.05 -6.42
N TYR A 93 -12.84 -1.20 -7.68
CA TYR A 93 -12.67 -2.45 -8.43
C TYR A 93 -11.21 -2.78 -8.72
N TYR A 94 -10.40 -1.76 -8.99
CA TYR A 94 -8.96 -1.92 -9.19
C TYR A 94 -8.32 -2.55 -7.95
N ARG A 95 -8.60 -2.03 -6.75
CA ARG A 95 -8.12 -2.64 -5.50
C ARG A 95 -8.60 -4.08 -5.32
N GLU A 96 -9.85 -4.33 -5.65
CA GLU A 96 -10.45 -5.68 -5.58
C GLU A 96 -9.83 -6.64 -6.60
N ALA A 97 -9.34 -6.17 -7.75
CA ALA A 97 -8.68 -7.02 -8.74
C ALA A 97 -7.42 -7.73 -8.19
N PHE A 98 -6.77 -7.18 -7.15
CA PHE A 98 -5.60 -7.78 -6.48
C PHE A 98 -5.97 -8.69 -5.28
N SER A 99 -7.26 -8.86 -4.97
CA SER A 99 -7.69 -9.77 -3.90
C SER A 99 -7.46 -11.22 -4.31
N GLU A 100 -7.72 -11.56 -5.57
CA GLU A 100 -7.72 -12.93 -6.09
C GLU A 100 -7.23 -13.02 -7.55
N GLY A 101 -6.79 -14.21 -7.96
CA GLY A 101 -6.44 -14.51 -9.35
C GLY A 101 -5.00 -14.13 -9.74
N PRO A 102 -4.73 -13.89 -11.03
CA PRO A 102 -3.36 -13.70 -11.53
C PRO A 102 -2.70 -12.39 -11.05
N CYS A 103 -3.51 -11.44 -10.56
CA CYS A 103 -3.04 -10.17 -10.03
C CYS A 103 -2.66 -10.27 -8.53
N ALA A 104 -2.99 -11.37 -7.85
CA ALA A 104 -2.73 -11.53 -6.42
C ALA A 104 -1.27 -11.88 -6.06
N SER A 105 -0.36 -11.97 -7.05
CA SER A 105 1.06 -12.24 -6.81
C SER A 105 1.66 -11.17 -5.89
N GLN A 106 2.42 -11.58 -4.87
CA GLN A 106 2.92 -10.70 -3.81
C GLN A 106 3.65 -9.45 -4.35
N GLY A 107 4.57 -9.63 -5.30
CA GLY A 107 5.34 -8.51 -5.86
C GLY A 107 4.52 -7.56 -6.73
N PHE A 108 3.51 -8.05 -7.46
CA PHE A 108 2.63 -7.17 -8.23
C PHE A 108 1.67 -6.42 -7.32
N LYS A 109 1.06 -7.13 -6.36
CA LYS A 109 0.13 -6.56 -5.39
C LYS A 109 0.77 -5.46 -4.55
N SER A 110 1.96 -5.68 -4.00
CA SER A 110 2.62 -4.68 -3.14
C SER A 110 2.95 -3.38 -3.86
N LEU A 111 3.25 -3.45 -5.16
CA LEU A 111 3.62 -2.29 -5.96
C LEU A 111 2.40 -1.57 -6.56
N TYR A 112 1.39 -2.32 -7.00
CA TYR A 112 0.31 -1.78 -7.81
C TYR A 112 -1.00 -1.53 -7.05
N GLN A 113 -1.31 -2.29 -5.98
CA GLN A 113 -2.64 -2.26 -5.35
C GLN A 113 -3.06 -0.88 -4.84
N ASN A 114 -2.11 -0.09 -4.33
CA ASN A 114 -2.39 1.20 -3.71
C ASN A 114 -2.29 2.38 -4.68
N LEU A 115 -1.93 2.12 -5.94
CA LEU A 115 -1.81 3.16 -6.96
C LEU A 115 -3.19 3.71 -7.33
N GLN A 116 -3.21 5.00 -7.67
CA GLN A 116 -4.40 5.64 -8.21
C GLN A 116 -4.55 5.29 -9.67
N VAL A 117 -5.80 5.10 -10.11
CA VAL A 117 -6.12 4.80 -11.50
C VAL A 117 -7.21 5.72 -12.03
N ARG A 118 -7.06 6.11 -13.28
CA ARG A 118 -8.07 6.86 -14.03
C ARG A 118 -8.30 6.24 -15.39
N ALA A 119 -9.55 6.28 -15.86
CA ALA A 119 -9.90 5.82 -17.20
C ALA A 119 -10.19 7.01 -18.10
N GLU A 120 -9.57 7.01 -19.28
CA GLU A 120 -9.92 7.94 -20.36
C GLU A 120 -10.21 7.11 -21.62
N GLY A 121 -11.50 6.96 -21.93
CA GLY A 121 -11.95 6.03 -22.98
C GLY A 121 -11.54 4.59 -22.68
N ASN A 122 -10.75 4.00 -23.57
CA ASN A 122 -10.23 2.63 -23.43
C ASN A 122 -8.80 2.57 -22.87
N GLN A 123 -8.28 3.66 -22.34
CA GLN A 123 -6.97 3.71 -21.70
C GLN A 123 -7.15 3.77 -20.18
N LEU A 124 -6.46 2.89 -19.46
CA LEU A 124 -6.39 2.91 -18.01
C LEU A 124 -5.02 3.43 -17.62
N PHE A 125 -4.98 4.65 -17.08
CA PHE A 125 -3.77 5.24 -16.55
C PHE A 125 -3.60 4.82 -15.09
N ILE A 126 -2.44 4.27 -14.79
CA ILE A 126 -2.02 3.85 -13.46
C ILE A 126 -0.93 4.81 -13.03
N GLU A 127 -1.21 5.59 -12.00
CA GLU A 127 -0.29 6.61 -11.50
C GLU A 127 0.74 5.96 -10.60
N GLY A 128 2.01 6.03 -10.99
CA GLY A 128 3.08 5.47 -10.17
C GLY A 128 4.48 5.97 -10.57
N SER A 129 5.48 5.48 -9.84
CA SER A 129 6.86 5.91 -10.02
C SER A 129 7.52 5.25 -11.25
N GLU A 130 8.59 5.86 -11.77
CA GLU A 130 9.37 5.28 -12.87
C GLU A 130 9.94 3.88 -12.52
N ALA A 131 10.17 3.63 -11.23
CA ALA A 131 10.68 2.34 -10.73
C ALA A 131 9.71 1.17 -10.93
N ILE A 132 8.40 1.43 -11.02
CA ILE A 132 7.40 0.37 -11.27
C ILE A 132 7.19 0.12 -12.78
N ASP A 133 7.64 1.05 -13.63
CA ASP A 133 7.48 0.99 -15.09
C ASP A 133 8.49 0.04 -15.77
N LYS A 134 8.58 -1.20 -15.26
CA LYS A 134 9.44 -2.22 -15.83
C LYS A 134 8.70 -2.99 -16.93
N GLU A 135 9.41 -3.29 -18.02
CA GLU A 135 8.87 -4.02 -19.18
C GLU A 135 8.22 -5.37 -18.79
N HIS A 136 8.73 -6.03 -17.75
CA HIS A 136 8.17 -7.26 -17.21
C HIS A 136 6.72 -7.11 -16.72
N PHE A 137 6.40 -6.03 -16.00
CA PHE A 137 5.04 -5.77 -15.51
C PHE A 137 4.10 -5.40 -16.66
N LYS A 138 4.58 -4.58 -17.60
CA LYS A 138 3.86 -4.21 -18.82
C LYS A 138 3.45 -5.42 -19.66
N LYS A 139 4.34 -6.41 -19.83
CA LYS A 139 4.06 -7.59 -20.66
C LYS A 139 3.28 -8.69 -19.94
N ASN A 140 3.57 -8.94 -18.67
CA ASN A 140 3.02 -10.12 -17.98
C ASN A 140 1.86 -9.81 -17.04
N HIS A 141 1.82 -8.63 -16.41
CA HIS A 141 0.87 -8.34 -15.34
C HIS A 141 -0.24 -7.38 -15.76
N LEU A 142 0.10 -6.31 -16.50
CA LEU A 142 -0.90 -5.34 -16.98
C LEU A 142 -2.01 -5.97 -17.86
N PRO A 143 -1.73 -6.93 -18.77
CA PRO A 143 -2.78 -7.59 -19.53
C PRO A 143 -3.69 -8.47 -18.65
N ASN A 144 -3.16 -9.04 -17.57
CA ASN A 144 -3.95 -9.82 -16.62
C ASN A 144 -4.90 -8.92 -15.83
N LEU A 145 -4.45 -7.73 -15.45
CA LEU A 145 -5.29 -6.71 -14.82
C LEU A 145 -6.43 -6.29 -15.76
N ALA A 146 -6.13 -5.98 -17.03
CA ALA A 146 -7.14 -5.60 -18.02
C ALA A 146 -8.20 -6.70 -18.17
N LYS A 147 -7.78 -7.96 -18.30
CA LYS A 147 -8.69 -9.12 -18.34
C LYS A 147 -9.53 -9.27 -17.08
N GLN A 148 -8.97 -8.97 -15.91
CA GLN A 148 -9.70 -9.08 -14.65
C GLN A 148 -10.77 -7.99 -14.52
N LEU A 149 -10.46 -6.76 -14.93
CA LEU A 149 -11.45 -5.67 -14.99
C LEU A 149 -12.54 -5.98 -16.02
N GLU A 150 -12.19 -6.53 -17.18
CA GLU A 150 -13.15 -6.97 -18.18
C GLU A 150 -14.13 -8.01 -17.61
N LYS A 151 -13.65 -8.97 -16.81
CA LYS A 151 -14.51 -9.94 -16.10
C LYS A 151 -15.45 -9.29 -15.09
N PHE A 152 -15.12 -8.12 -14.57
CA PHE A 152 -16.00 -7.36 -13.69
C PHE A 152 -17.04 -6.52 -14.45
N GLY A 153 -16.98 -6.52 -15.80
CA GLY A 153 -17.94 -5.85 -16.68
C GLY A 153 -17.45 -4.56 -17.31
N PHE A 154 -16.23 -4.13 -16.97
CA PHE A 154 -15.59 -2.95 -17.56
C PHE A 154 -15.22 -3.16 -19.02
N PRO A 155 -14.98 -2.07 -19.79
CA PRO A 155 -14.52 -2.21 -21.16
C PRO A 155 -13.09 -2.74 -21.19
N THR A 156 -12.66 -3.26 -22.34
CA THR A 156 -11.28 -3.70 -22.53
C THR A 156 -10.34 -2.50 -22.46
N PHE A 157 -9.56 -2.44 -21.38
CA PHE A 157 -8.59 -1.37 -21.15
C PHE A 157 -7.20 -1.70 -21.71
N ASN A 158 -6.53 -0.67 -22.22
CA ASN A 158 -5.09 -0.66 -22.42
C ASN A 158 -4.44 0.04 -21.23
N CYS A 159 -3.84 -0.75 -20.35
CA CYS A 159 -3.18 -0.23 -19.15
C CYS A 159 -1.87 0.47 -19.53
N GLN A 160 -1.72 1.72 -19.09
CA GLN A 160 -0.50 2.50 -19.20
C GLN A 160 -0.11 3.01 -17.81
N VAL A 161 1.20 2.99 -17.53
CA VAL A 161 1.73 3.61 -16.31
C VAL A 161 2.05 5.05 -16.67
N GLU A 162 1.44 5.99 -15.96
CA GLU A 162 1.75 7.42 -16.11
C GLU A 162 2.50 7.91 -14.87
N LYS A 163 3.54 8.70 -15.12
CA LYS A 163 4.23 9.43 -14.07
C LYS A 163 3.34 10.58 -13.66
N ASN A 164 2.73 10.50 -12.48
CA ASN A 164 1.97 11.62 -11.95
C ASN A 164 2.88 12.47 -11.05
N ASP A 165 3.49 13.51 -11.63
CA ASP A 165 4.32 14.50 -10.92
C ASP A 165 3.49 15.47 -10.05
N VAL A 166 2.15 15.47 -10.15
CA VAL A 166 1.29 16.43 -9.44
C VAL A 166 1.11 16.08 -7.95
N LEU A 167 1.07 14.78 -7.61
CA LEU A 167 1.03 14.30 -6.22
C LEU A 167 2.36 14.52 -5.47
N THR A 168 3.48 14.58 -6.20
CA THR A 168 4.78 14.94 -5.64
C THR A 168 4.80 16.36 -5.11
N GLN A 169 4.13 17.32 -5.75
CA GLN A 169 4.13 18.71 -5.27
C GLN A 169 3.33 18.88 -3.97
N GLU A 170 2.10 18.36 -3.89
CA GLU A 170 1.32 18.47 -2.64
C GLU A 170 1.94 17.68 -1.47
N GLN A 171 2.57 16.53 -1.75
CA GLN A 171 3.27 15.76 -0.71
C GLN A 171 4.62 16.37 -0.32
N GLU A 172 5.36 16.96 -1.27
CA GLU A 172 6.58 17.72 -0.98
C GLU A 172 6.23 18.98 -0.19
N GLU A 173 5.18 19.72 -0.55
CA GLU A 173 4.73 20.91 0.19
C GLU A 173 4.28 20.55 1.61
N ALA A 174 3.53 19.45 1.78
CA ALA A 174 3.15 18.97 3.11
C ALA A 174 4.36 18.51 3.93
N PHE A 175 5.32 17.81 3.32
CA PHE A 175 6.55 17.36 3.99
C PHE A 175 7.49 18.52 4.33
N HIS A 176 7.59 19.52 3.46
CA HIS A 176 8.34 20.76 3.72
C HIS A 176 7.70 21.56 4.84
N ALA A 177 6.37 21.70 4.84
CA ALA A 177 5.64 22.38 5.91
C ALA A 177 5.82 21.67 7.27
N GLU A 178 5.78 20.33 7.30
CA GLU A 178 6.02 19.56 8.52
C GLU A 178 7.46 19.70 9.03
N ASN A 179 8.46 19.63 8.16
CA ASN A 179 9.86 19.85 8.53
C ASN A 179 10.11 21.28 9.03
N GLU A 180 9.54 22.29 8.37
CA GLU A 180 9.67 23.68 8.82
C GLU A 180 9.06 23.88 10.21
N GLN A 181 7.92 23.27 10.51
CA GLN A 181 7.33 23.31 11.85
C GLN A 181 8.23 22.66 12.91
N ILE A 182 8.82 21.50 12.60
CA ILE A 182 9.74 20.81 13.52
C ILE A 182 10.99 21.65 13.78
N VAL A 183 11.57 22.24 12.73
CA VAL A 183 12.75 23.11 12.85
C VAL A 183 12.44 24.37 13.64
N GLN A 184 11.29 25.00 13.41
CA GLN A 184 10.85 26.17 14.18
C GLN A 184 10.62 25.83 15.65
N ALA A 185 9.94 24.73 15.95
CA ALA A 185 9.71 24.27 17.32
C ALA A 185 11.04 23.97 18.05
N ALA A 186 11.98 23.29 17.38
CA ALA A 186 13.29 23.01 17.94
C ALA A 186 14.11 24.29 18.18
N ASN A 187 14.00 25.28 17.30
CA ASN A 187 14.71 26.56 17.44
C ASN A 187 14.12 27.41 18.58
N GLU A 188 12.80 27.45 18.73
CA GLU A 188 12.14 28.10 19.87
C GLU A 188 12.46 27.43 21.21
N GLU A 189 12.54 26.10 21.23
CA GLU A 189 12.91 25.35 22.42
C GLU A 189 14.38 25.60 22.79
N ALA A 190 15.28 25.62 21.80
CA ALA A 190 16.69 25.95 22.00
C ALA A 190 16.87 27.38 22.55
N LEU A 191 16.13 28.35 22.03
CA LEU A 191 16.17 29.74 22.51
C LEU A 191 15.67 29.82 23.96
N ARG A 192 14.56 29.16 24.29
CA ARG A 192 14.04 29.11 25.67
C ARG A 192 15.01 28.42 26.63
N ALA A 193 15.71 27.38 26.19
CA ALA A 193 16.74 26.71 26.99
C ALA A 193 17.94 27.64 27.25
N MET A 194 18.36 28.44 26.25
CA MET A 194 19.42 29.45 26.42
C MET A 194 18.99 30.56 27.39
N GLU A 195 17.78 31.08 27.28
CA GLU A 195 17.25 32.09 28.19
C GLU A 195 17.14 31.57 29.64
N GLN A 196 16.75 30.31 29.83
CA GLN A 196 16.73 29.69 31.15
C GLN A 196 18.14 29.54 31.73
N LEU A 197 19.14 29.19 30.91
CA LEU A 197 20.53 29.11 31.33
C LEU A 197 21.11 30.49 31.68
N GLU A 198 20.74 31.54 30.95
CA GLU A 198 21.12 32.92 31.27
C GLU A 198 20.45 33.44 32.55
N GLN A 199 19.20 33.08 32.81
CA GLN A 199 18.51 33.41 34.07
C GLN A 199 19.05 32.63 35.27
N MET A 200 19.61 31.44 35.03
CA MET A 200 20.31 30.64 36.03
C MET A 200 21.82 30.95 36.10
N ALA A 201 22.32 31.89 35.29
CA ALA A 201 23.72 32.29 35.34
C ALA A 201 23.99 33.00 36.69
N PRO A 202 24.87 32.45 37.54
CA PRO A 202 25.24 33.13 38.78
C PRO A 202 25.97 34.45 38.46
N PRO A 203 25.86 35.48 39.31
CA PRO A 203 26.54 36.76 39.11
C PRO A 203 28.07 36.54 38.91
N PRO A 204 28.73 37.38 38.11
CA PRO A 204 30.12 37.18 37.74
C PRO A 204 30.98 37.02 38.99
N ALA A 205 31.59 35.84 39.13
CA ALA A 205 32.49 35.54 40.21
C ALA A 205 33.70 36.47 40.13
N GLU A 206 33.94 37.20 41.22
CA GLU A 206 35.12 38.05 41.42
C GLU A 206 36.42 37.30 41.11
N GLU A 207 37.32 38.01 40.42
CA GLU A 207 38.66 37.55 40.08
C GLU A 207 39.40 36.99 41.31
N LYS A 208 39.76 35.70 41.23
CA LYS A 208 40.78 35.10 42.09
C LYS A 208 41.90 34.52 41.24
N PRO A 209 43.14 34.56 41.76
CA PRO A 209 44.33 34.82 40.96
C PRO A 209 44.72 33.66 40.05
N ALA A 210 45.38 34.04 38.95
CA ALA A 210 45.96 33.15 37.95
C ALA A 210 46.81 32.05 38.58
N PHE A 211 46.39 30.80 38.38
CA PHE A 211 47.20 29.63 38.66
C PHE A 211 48.09 29.37 37.44
N ASP A 212 49.40 29.50 37.62
CA ASP A 212 50.40 29.31 36.59
C ASP A 212 50.56 27.82 36.25
N PHE A 213 50.03 27.38 35.11
CA PHE A 213 50.23 26.04 34.56
C PHE A 213 51.53 25.97 33.73
N GLN A 214 52.66 26.32 34.33
CA GLN A 214 53.97 25.89 33.85
C GLN A 214 54.44 24.65 34.62
N ALA A 215 53.84 23.51 34.32
CA ALA A 215 54.41 22.21 34.68
C ALA A 215 54.10 21.14 33.63
N LYS A 216 55.14 20.83 32.84
CA LYS A 216 55.39 19.56 32.15
C LYS A 216 54.44 19.20 30.99
N LYS A 217 54.80 19.69 29.79
CA LYS A 217 54.62 18.91 28.55
C LYS A 217 55.46 17.64 28.64
N ALA A 218 54.85 16.53 29.05
CA ALA A 218 55.33 15.20 28.72
C ALA A 218 54.29 14.56 27.80
N ALA A 219 54.58 14.55 26.49
CA ALA A 219 53.81 13.80 25.52
C ALA A 219 53.93 12.31 25.84
N ALA A 220 52.93 11.74 26.52
CA ALA A 220 52.80 10.31 26.69
C ALA A 220 52.32 9.71 25.36
N LYS A 221 53.27 9.21 24.56
CA LYS A 221 52.95 8.34 23.40
C LYS A 221 52.24 7.09 23.94
N PRO A 222 51.05 6.71 23.45
CA PRO A 222 50.46 5.43 23.81
C PRO A 222 51.32 4.32 23.20
N LYS A 223 51.95 3.52 24.06
CA LYS A 223 52.64 2.30 23.64
C LYS A 223 51.56 1.27 23.31
N LEU A 224 51.21 1.16 22.03
CA LEU A 224 50.26 0.15 21.52
C LEU A 224 50.86 -1.27 21.48
N ASP A 225 52.16 -1.43 21.77
CA ASP A 225 52.91 -2.69 21.60
C ASP A 225 52.78 -3.70 22.76
N LYS A 226 52.00 -3.42 23.82
CA LYS A 226 51.85 -4.32 24.98
C LYS A 226 50.45 -4.32 25.60
N ALA A 227 49.40 -4.13 24.81
CA ALA A 227 48.04 -4.36 25.31
C ALA A 227 47.72 -5.86 25.23
N GLU A 228 47.31 -6.48 26.33
CA GLU A 228 46.78 -7.84 26.32
C GLU A 228 45.46 -7.87 25.55
N ILE A 229 45.37 -8.80 24.59
CA ILE A 229 44.23 -8.92 23.67
C ILE A 229 43.07 -9.54 24.46
N THR A 230 41.99 -8.77 24.68
CA THR A 230 40.79 -9.28 25.34
C THR A 230 39.85 -9.92 24.29
N PRO A 231 39.54 -11.22 24.38
CA PRO A 231 38.60 -11.87 23.48
C PRO A 231 37.17 -11.37 23.71
N MET A 232 36.40 -11.26 22.62
CA MET A 232 35.06 -10.64 22.58
C MET A 232 34.04 -11.23 23.56
N ILE A 233 34.24 -12.48 24.03
CA ILE A 233 33.31 -13.18 24.93
C ILE A 233 33.35 -12.66 26.39
N GLU A 234 34.37 -11.88 26.77
CA GLU A 234 34.55 -11.38 28.14
C GLU A 234 34.17 -9.90 28.32
N VAL A 235 33.63 -9.25 27.29
CA VAL A 235 33.19 -7.84 27.35
C VAL A 235 31.86 -7.76 28.10
N THR A 236 31.88 -7.19 29.31
CA THR A 236 30.69 -7.08 30.19
C THR A 236 30.31 -5.65 30.56
N THR A 237 31.07 -4.64 30.12
CA THR A 237 30.78 -3.21 30.37
C THR A 237 31.15 -2.35 29.16
N GLU A 238 30.39 -1.28 28.93
CA GLU A 238 30.42 -0.48 27.69
C GLU A 238 31.41 0.72 27.75
N GLU A 239 32.09 0.95 28.88
CA GLU A 239 32.77 2.23 29.15
C GLU A 239 34.29 2.27 28.97
N ASN A 240 34.94 1.25 28.39
CA ASN A 240 36.39 1.32 28.14
C ASN A 240 36.79 1.06 26.69
N ARG A 241 37.80 1.83 26.23
CA ARG A 241 38.41 1.77 24.90
C ARG A 241 38.94 0.36 24.58
N LEU A 242 38.09 -0.47 23.98
CA LEU A 242 38.43 -1.80 23.48
C LEU A 242 39.01 -1.69 22.07
N VAL A 243 40.09 -2.44 21.81
CA VAL A 243 40.74 -2.52 20.49
C VAL A 243 40.46 -3.91 19.93
N PHE A 244 39.79 -3.96 18.77
CA PHE A 244 39.49 -5.20 18.05
C PHE A 244 40.31 -5.28 16.76
N GLU A 245 40.86 -6.46 16.47
CA GLU A 245 41.52 -6.77 15.20
C GLU A 245 40.49 -7.39 14.24
N GLY A 246 40.39 -6.86 13.02
CA GLY A 246 39.63 -7.45 11.92
C GLY A 246 40.54 -7.63 10.71
N VAL A 247 40.49 -8.81 10.10
CA VAL A 247 41.14 -9.09 8.80
C VAL A 247 40.19 -8.60 7.70
N VAL A 248 40.68 -7.77 6.78
CA VAL A 248 39.94 -7.33 5.58
C VAL A 248 39.92 -8.45 4.54
#